data_AF-A0A537IHR8-F1
#
_entry.id   AF-A0A537IHR8-F1
#
_cell.length_a   1.000
_cell.length_b   1.000
_cell.length_c   1.000
_cell.angle_alpha   90.00
_cell.angle_beta   90.00
_cell.angle_gamma   90.00
#
_symmetry.space_group_name_H-M   'P 1'
#
loop_
_entity.id
_entity.type
_entity.pdbx_description
1 polymer ?
#
loop_
_entity_poly.entity_id
_entity_poly.type
_entity_poly.pdbx_seq_one_letter_code
_entity_poly.pdbx_strand_id
1 'polypeptide(L)'
;MTTTYDEIQQAWKRELQNPELQLLRQGFFKDLASYIKRLKEAQRNLDPKSLKAIVMDEEAKRLEQLLIQLVDRRLEKLWTQANKDQSTNLESSEKQVYQDLSGISRHYEKLKEELLQGREPSSPMNRDKTTLLVRFVKDVPSIIGVDLKTHGPFLKEDIAKLPFENAESLIRQGAAVEIRSSVQDNE
;
A
#
# COMPACT_ATOMS: atom_id res chain seq x y z
N MET A 1 -39.70 6.02 6.83
CA MET A 1 -38.55 6.38 5.98
C MET A 1 -37.32 6.22 6.85
N THR A 2 -36.51 5.20 6.58
CA THR A 2 -35.30 4.89 7.36
C THR A 2 -34.33 6.05 7.16
N THR A 3 -33.90 6.70 8.24
CA THR A 3 -32.93 7.79 8.13
C THR A 3 -31.57 7.22 7.75
N THR A 4 -30.73 7.99 7.04
CA THR A 4 -29.35 7.57 6.68
C THR A 4 -28.54 7.16 7.92
N TYR A 5 -28.86 7.75 9.07
CA TYR A 5 -28.33 7.38 10.38
C TYR A 5 -28.70 5.94 10.80
N ASP A 6 -29.97 5.54 10.63
CA ASP A 6 -30.43 4.19 10.98
C ASP A 6 -29.73 3.12 10.13
N GLU A 7 -29.49 3.39 8.85
CA GLU A 7 -28.77 2.46 7.97
C GLU A 7 -27.31 2.28 8.42
N ILE A 8 -26.62 3.37 8.77
CA ILE A 8 -25.25 3.32 9.29
C ILE A 8 -25.20 2.55 10.62
N GLN A 9 -26.14 2.82 11.52
CA GLN A 9 -26.22 2.11 12.81
C GLN A 9 -26.50 0.62 12.63
N GLN A 10 -27.40 0.25 11.70
CA GLN A 10 -27.69 -1.14 11.41
C GLN A 10 -26.49 -1.85 10.79
N ALA A 11 -25.81 -1.21 9.84
CA ALA A 11 -24.58 -1.75 9.25
C ALA A 11 -23.51 -1.98 10.33
N TRP A 12 -23.31 -1.01 11.22
CA TRP A 12 -22.38 -1.14 12.35
C TRP A 12 -22.76 -2.28 13.30
N LYS A 13 -24.03 -2.38 13.70
CA LYS A 13 -24.50 -3.47 14.57
C LYS A 13 -24.27 -4.84 13.93
N ARG A 14 -24.58 -4.99 12.63
CA ARG A 14 -24.35 -6.24 11.91
C ARG A 14 -22.87 -6.59 11.83
N GLU A 15 -22.00 -5.59 11.64
CA GLU A 15 -20.57 -5.82 11.61
C GLU A 15 -20.03 -6.28 12.97
N LEU A 16 -20.54 -5.71 14.07
CA LEU A 16 -20.08 -6.06 15.42
C LEU A 16 -20.59 -7.43 15.87
N GLN A 17 -21.81 -7.82 15.48
CA GLN A 17 -22.44 -9.07 15.90
C GLN A 17 -21.97 -10.29 15.12
N ASN A 18 -21.62 -10.11 13.84
CA ASN A 18 -21.21 -11.23 13.00
C ASN A 18 -19.69 -11.34 12.95
N PRO A 19 -19.11 -12.55 13.04
CA PRO A 19 -17.67 -12.74 12.89
C PRO A 19 -17.23 -12.56 11.42
N GLU A 20 -18.12 -12.82 10.46
CA GLU A 20 -17.83 -12.68 9.04
C GLU A 20 -18.01 -11.25 8.53
N LEU A 21 -17.29 -10.93 7.45
CA LEU A 21 -17.36 -9.63 6.79
C LEU A 21 -18.74 -9.43 6.18
N GLN A 22 -19.46 -8.41 6.62
CA GLN A 22 -20.80 -8.13 6.12
C GLN A 22 -20.74 -7.41 4.76
N LEU A 23 -21.71 -7.68 3.90
CA LEU A 23 -21.85 -6.96 2.64
C LEU A 23 -22.28 -5.52 2.90
N LEU A 24 -21.50 -4.56 2.40
CA LEU A 24 -21.90 -3.16 2.34
C LEU A 24 -22.36 -2.79 0.94
N ARG A 25 -23.31 -1.86 0.87
CA ARG A 25 -23.73 -1.25 -0.39
C ARG A 25 -22.57 -0.43 -0.97
N GLN A 26 -22.42 -0.45 -2.29
CA GLN A 26 -21.46 0.45 -2.97
C GLN A 26 -21.77 1.92 -2.65
N GLY A 27 -20.73 2.69 -2.34
CA GLY A 27 -20.87 4.09 -1.97
C GLY A 27 -21.27 4.33 -0.50
N PHE A 28 -21.40 3.28 0.33
CA PHE A 28 -21.71 3.42 1.75
C PHE A 28 -20.78 4.42 2.46
N PHE A 29 -19.46 4.29 2.26
CA PHE A 29 -18.49 5.21 2.85
C PHE A 29 -18.60 6.64 2.31
N LYS A 30 -19.00 6.80 1.03
CA LYS A 30 -19.23 8.12 0.43
C LYS A 30 -20.45 8.81 1.06
N ASP A 31 -21.52 8.06 1.27
CA ASP A 31 -22.74 8.57 1.90
C ASP A 31 -22.49 8.92 3.38
N LEU A 32 -21.71 8.08 4.08
CA LEU A 32 -21.31 8.30 5.46
C LEU A 32 -20.42 9.55 5.59
N ALA A 33 -19.42 9.70 4.73
CA ALA A 33 -18.57 10.90 4.70
C ALA A 33 -19.38 12.17 4.44
N SER A 34 -20.34 12.09 3.50
CA SER A 34 -21.25 13.20 3.20
C SER A 34 -22.17 13.54 4.39
N TYR A 35 -22.61 12.53 5.13
CA TYR A 35 -23.42 12.71 6.34
C TYR A 35 -22.63 13.39 7.45
N ILE A 36 -21.41 12.92 7.75
CA ILE A 36 -20.53 13.56 8.75
C ILE A 36 -20.21 15.01 8.36
N LYS A 37 -19.95 15.27 7.07
CA LYS A 37 -19.71 16.63 6.58
C LYS A 37 -20.89 17.55 6.88
N ARG A 38 -22.12 17.13 6.56
CA ARG A 38 -23.35 17.90 6.86
C ARG A 38 -23.53 18.14 8.36
N LEU A 39 -23.24 17.15 9.20
CA LEU A 39 -23.30 17.31 10.66
C LEU A 39 -22.31 18.37 11.15
N LYS A 40 -21.06 18.34 10.69
CA LYS A 40 -20.03 19.32 11.06
C LYS A 40 -20.36 20.73 10.55
N GLU A 41 -20.92 20.85 9.36
CA GLU A 41 -21.37 22.13 8.80
C GLU A 41 -22.56 22.70 9.57
N ALA A 42 -23.55 21.86 9.91
CA ALA A 42 -24.67 22.28 10.75
C ALA A 42 -24.18 22.81 12.10
N GLN A 43 -23.25 22.10 12.75
CA GLN A 43 -22.67 22.51 14.03
C GLN A 43 -22.00 23.88 13.99
N ARG A 44 -21.30 24.24 12.90
CA ARG A 44 -20.66 25.55 12.75
C ARG A 44 -21.63 26.73 12.72
N ASN A 45 -22.88 26.48 12.33
CA ASN A 45 -23.91 27.52 12.20
C ASN A 45 -24.77 27.69 13.48
N LEU A 46 -24.53 26.88 14.51
CA LEU A 46 -25.28 26.94 15.78
C LEU A 46 -24.50 27.72 16.85
N ASP A 47 -25.25 28.40 17.73
CA ASP A 47 -24.67 28.98 18.95
C ASP A 47 -24.16 27.84 19.86
N PRO A 48 -22.86 27.80 20.20
CA PRO A 48 -22.27 26.73 21.02
C PRO A 48 -22.89 26.59 22.41
N LYS A 49 -23.61 27.60 22.92
CA LYS A 49 -24.31 27.54 24.22
C LYS A 49 -25.74 27.00 24.13
N SER A 50 -26.26 26.76 22.93
CA SER A 50 -27.60 26.19 22.75
C SER A 50 -27.62 24.72 23.18
N LEU A 51 -28.68 24.29 23.88
CA LEU A 51 -28.94 22.86 24.17
C LEU A 51 -28.91 22.02 22.89
N LYS A 52 -29.38 22.57 21.78
CA LYS A 52 -29.34 21.90 20.47
C LYS A 52 -27.91 21.66 19.99
N ALA A 53 -27.00 22.60 20.21
CA ALA A 53 -25.60 22.45 19.83
C ALA A 53 -24.90 21.37 20.67
N ILE A 54 -25.18 21.33 21.98
CA ILE A 54 -24.62 20.32 22.90
C ILE A 54 -25.08 18.91 22.51
N VAL A 55 -26.38 18.71 22.29
CA VAL A 55 -26.93 17.40 21.90
C VAL A 55 -26.35 16.94 20.55
N MET A 56 -26.25 17.85 19.58
CA MET A 56 -25.68 17.53 18.28
C MET A 56 -24.17 17.21 18.34
N ASP A 57 -23.42 17.86 19.22
CA ASP A 57 -21.99 17.56 19.43
C ASP A 57 -21.78 16.15 20.01
N GLU A 58 -22.59 15.77 21.01
CA GLU A 58 -22.56 14.41 21.57
C GLU A 58 -22.93 13.35 20.53
N GLU A 59 -23.94 13.61 19.70
CA GLU A 59 -24.35 12.70 18.63
C GLU A 59 -23.25 12.55 17.57
N ALA A 60 -22.60 13.64 17.18
CA ALA A 60 -21.47 13.62 16.25
C ALA A 60 -20.28 12.83 16.80
N LYS A 61 -19.89 13.05 18.06
CA LYS A 61 -18.83 12.28 18.72
C LYS A 61 -19.13 10.80 18.77
N ARG A 62 -20.39 10.44 19.09
CA ARG A 62 -20.82 9.04 19.08
C ARG A 62 -20.67 8.43 17.69
N LEU A 63 -21.13 9.13 16.65
CA LEU A 63 -21.00 8.67 15.27
C LEU A 63 -19.54 8.47 14.83
N GLU A 64 -18.65 9.39 15.21
CA GLU A 64 -17.23 9.26 14.93
C GLU A 64 -16.64 8.01 15.59
N GLN A 65 -16.98 7.73 16.85
CA GLN A 65 -16.56 6.51 17.54
C GLN A 65 -17.12 5.24 16.88
N LEU A 66 -18.39 5.26 16.47
CA LEU A 66 -19.02 4.13 15.77
C LEU A 66 -18.34 3.86 14.42
N LEU A 67 -17.96 4.93 13.70
CA LEU A 67 -17.26 4.82 12.44
C LEU A 67 -15.88 4.20 12.61
N ILE A 68 -15.09 4.67 13.58
CA ILE A 68 -13.75 4.14 13.86
C ILE A 68 -13.86 2.64 14.15
N GLN A 69 -14.78 2.26 15.05
CA GLN A 69 -15.02 0.85 15.37
C GLN A 69 -15.46 0.02 14.15
N LEU A 70 -16.30 0.58 13.27
CA LEU A 70 -16.74 -0.09 12.05
C LEU A 70 -15.55 -0.38 11.13
N VAL A 71 -14.74 0.64 10.85
CA VAL A 71 -13.59 0.53 9.93
C VAL A 71 -12.54 -0.41 10.49
N ASP A 72 -12.21 -0.30 11.77
CA ASP A 72 -11.22 -1.17 12.43
C ASP A 72 -11.67 -2.63 12.41
N ARG A 73 -12.93 -2.91 12.76
CA ARG A 73 -13.48 -4.27 12.71
C ARG A 73 -13.52 -4.84 11.31
N ARG A 74 -13.82 -4.02 10.30
CA ARG A 74 -13.77 -4.47 8.90
C ARG A 74 -12.35 -4.79 8.48
N LEU A 75 -11.36 -4.00 8.88
CA LEU A 75 -9.95 -4.25 8.57
C LEU A 75 -9.47 -5.59 9.15
N GLU A 76 -9.79 -5.89 10.42
CA GLU A 76 -9.44 -7.19 11.04
C GLU A 76 -10.05 -8.38 10.28
N LYS A 77 -11.30 -8.24 9.84
CA LYS A 77 -11.99 -9.27 9.07
C LYS A 77 -11.40 -9.43 7.67
N LEU A 78 -11.08 -8.32 7.00
CA LEU A 78 -10.41 -8.32 5.71
C LEU A 78 -9.06 -9.05 5.79
N TRP A 79 -8.28 -8.80 6.85
CA TRP A 79 -7.01 -9.51 7.09
C TRP A 79 -7.22 -11.02 7.23
N THR A 80 -8.17 -11.42 8.07
CA THR A 80 -8.49 -12.83 8.31
C THR A 80 -8.94 -13.53 7.03
N GLN A 81 -9.66 -12.81 6.17
CA GLN A 81 -10.18 -13.33 4.92
C GLN A 81 -9.13 -13.36 3.79
N ALA A 82 -8.24 -12.37 3.75
CA ALA A 82 -7.10 -12.34 2.83
C ALA A 82 -6.19 -13.56 3.04
N ASN A 83 -5.99 -13.98 4.30
CA ASN A 83 -5.25 -15.20 4.62
C ASN A 83 -5.97 -16.50 4.24
N LYS A 84 -7.27 -16.45 3.92
CA LYS A 84 -8.09 -17.63 3.55
C LYS A 84 -8.38 -17.71 2.05
N ASP A 85 -7.83 -16.81 1.22
CA ASP A 85 -8.06 -16.71 -0.23
C ASP A 85 -9.55 -16.73 -0.64
N GLN A 86 -10.45 -16.27 0.23
CA GLN A 86 -11.88 -16.20 -0.09
C GLN A 86 -12.19 -14.94 -0.88
N SER A 87 -12.80 -15.11 -2.07
CA SER A 87 -13.34 -14.00 -2.85
C SER A 87 -14.58 -13.42 -2.18
N THR A 88 -14.55 -12.12 -1.85
CA THR A 88 -15.76 -11.42 -1.39
C THR A 88 -16.09 -10.20 -2.22
N ASN A 89 -17.37 -9.84 -2.14
CA ASN A 89 -17.94 -8.71 -2.80
C ASN A 89 -17.68 -7.46 -1.93
N LEU A 90 -16.52 -6.84 -2.17
CA LEU A 90 -16.01 -5.70 -1.41
C LEU A 90 -16.55 -4.36 -1.93
N GLU A 91 -16.67 -3.39 -1.03
CA GLU A 91 -16.95 -2.00 -1.38
C GLU A 91 -15.77 -1.43 -2.19
N SER A 92 -16.05 -0.53 -3.15
CA SER A 92 -15.03 0.02 -4.07
C SER A 92 -13.79 0.59 -3.37
N SER A 93 -13.97 1.26 -2.24
CA SER A 93 -12.91 1.89 -1.44
C SER A 93 -12.06 0.84 -0.71
N GLU A 94 -12.62 -0.32 -0.41
CA GLU A 94 -11.93 -1.41 0.32
C GLU A 94 -11.15 -2.34 -0.61
N LYS A 95 -11.46 -2.34 -1.92
CA LYS A 95 -10.77 -3.21 -2.90
C LYS A 95 -9.26 -2.97 -2.93
N GLN A 96 -8.83 -1.71 -2.89
CA GLN A 96 -7.40 -1.37 -2.87
C GLN A 96 -6.72 -1.91 -1.61
N VAL A 97 -7.34 -1.67 -0.45
CA VAL A 97 -6.82 -2.16 0.84
C VAL A 97 -6.71 -3.68 0.84
N TYR A 98 -7.72 -4.39 0.33
CA TYR A 98 -7.67 -5.84 0.23
C TYR A 98 -6.55 -6.34 -0.69
N GLN A 99 -6.31 -5.68 -1.83
CA GLN A 99 -5.19 -6.01 -2.71
C GLN A 99 -3.84 -5.84 -1.99
N ASP A 100 -3.65 -4.73 -1.29
CA ASP A 100 -2.41 -4.46 -0.55
C ASP A 100 -2.20 -5.50 0.56
N LEU A 101 -3.26 -5.83 1.32
CA LEU A 101 -3.22 -6.85 2.37
C LEU A 101 -2.92 -8.25 1.81
N SER A 102 -3.53 -8.63 0.69
CA SER A 102 -3.26 -9.91 0.03
C SER A 102 -1.81 -10.01 -0.47
N GLY A 103 -1.24 -8.89 -0.93
CA GLY A 103 0.17 -8.79 -1.30
C GLY A 103 1.09 -9.01 -0.09
N ILE A 104 0.79 -8.37 1.05
CA ILE A 104 1.53 -8.57 2.31
C ILE A 104 1.46 -10.03 2.76
N SER A 105 0.27 -10.63 2.74
CA SER A 105 0.07 -12.03 3.12
C SER A 105 0.93 -12.96 2.26
N ARG A 106 0.92 -12.76 0.93
CA ARG A 106 1.76 -13.53 -0.01
C ARG A 106 3.26 -13.35 0.23
N HIS A 107 3.72 -12.13 0.51
CA HIS A 107 5.13 -11.90 0.86
C HIS A 107 5.53 -12.62 2.14
N TYR A 108 4.64 -12.63 3.14
CA TYR A 108 4.89 -13.32 4.40
C TYR A 108 4.90 -14.84 4.25
N GLU A 109 4.00 -15.40 3.43
CA GLU A 109 4.03 -16.84 3.09
C GLU A 109 5.32 -17.22 2.35
N LYS A 110 5.73 -16.42 1.36
CA LYS A 110 7.01 -16.63 0.67
C LYS A 110 8.20 -16.59 1.65
N LEU A 111 8.20 -15.65 2.60
CA LEU A 111 9.23 -15.56 3.63
C LEU A 111 9.27 -16.83 4.49
N LYS A 112 8.11 -17.36 4.89
CA LYS A 112 8.05 -18.64 5.61
C LYS A 112 8.65 -19.77 4.79
N GLU A 113 8.31 -19.86 3.50
CA GLU A 113 8.84 -20.89 2.60
C GLU A 113 10.36 -20.78 2.44
N GLU A 114 10.90 -19.58 2.23
CA GLU A 114 12.35 -19.36 2.09
C GLU A 114 13.10 -19.76 3.38
N LEU A 115 12.57 -19.40 4.55
CA LEU A 115 13.16 -19.79 5.84
C LEU A 115 13.09 -21.30 6.08
N LEU A 116 11.97 -21.95 5.75
CA LEU A 116 11.85 -23.41 5.85
C LEU A 116 12.82 -24.15 4.92
N GLN A 117 13.19 -23.53 3.79
CA GLN A 117 14.20 -24.03 2.85
C GLN A 117 15.63 -23.67 3.27
N GLY A 118 15.84 -23.00 4.41
CA GLY A 118 17.15 -22.57 4.89
C GLY A 118 17.79 -21.46 4.04
N ARG A 119 17.00 -20.75 3.24
CA ARG A 119 17.46 -19.62 2.42
C ARG A 119 17.25 -18.31 3.17
N GLU A 120 18.19 -17.38 3.00
CA GLU A 120 18.00 -16.03 3.51
C GLU A 120 16.80 -15.38 2.80
N PRO A 121 15.84 -14.80 3.56
CA PRO A 121 14.65 -14.23 2.98
C PRO A 121 15.02 -13.06 2.08
N SER A 122 14.59 -13.16 0.84
CA SER A 122 14.92 -12.17 -0.16
C SER A 122 13.94 -11.04 -0.11
N SER A 123 14.40 -9.88 0.37
CA SER A 123 13.57 -8.68 0.29
C SER A 123 13.20 -8.43 -1.19
N PRO A 124 11.90 -8.36 -1.54
CA PRO A 124 11.48 -8.03 -2.89
C PRO A 124 11.96 -6.64 -3.32
N MET A 125 12.45 -5.82 -2.39
CA MET A 125 13.05 -4.52 -2.69
C MET A 125 14.43 -4.61 -3.35
N ASN A 126 15.07 -5.79 -3.38
CA ASN A 126 16.48 -5.91 -3.80
C ASN A 126 16.72 -6.88 -4.96
N ARG A 127 15.67 -7.37 -5.62
CA ARG A 127 15.82 -8.29 -6.75
C ARG A 127 15.44 -7.62 -8.07
N ASP A 128 16.51 -7.20 -8.76
CA ASP A 128 16.67 -7.46 -10.20
C ASP A 128 16.04 -6.49 -11.23
N LYS A 129 15.91 -5.20 -10.89
CA LYS A 129 15.74 -4.15 -11.92
C LYS A 129 16.67 -2.95 -11.83
N THR A 130 17.52 -2.88 -10.81
CA THR A 130 18.25 -1.64 -10.51
C THR A 130 19.71 -1.64 -10.92
N THR A 131 20.33 -2.73 -11.39
CA THR A 131 21.75 -2.70 -11.81
C THR A 131 21.99 -3.36 -13.17
N LEU A 132 22.86 -2.76 -13.98
CA LEU A 132 23.32 -3.24 -15.29
C LEU A 132 24.83 -3.47 -15.27
N LEU A 133 25.27 -4.54 -15.93
CA LEU A 133 26.69 -4.79 -16.18
C LEU A 133 27.10 -4.02 -17.44
N VAL A 134 28.06 -3.10 -17.30
CA VAL A 134 28.54 -2.29 -18.42
C VAL A 134 30.05 -2.39 -18.56
N ARG A 135 30.52 -2.31 -19.80
CA ARG A 135 31.94 -2.16 -20.15
C ARG A 135 32.23 -0.75 -20.61
N PHE A 136 33.24 -0.12 -20.05
CA PHE A 136 33.62 1.25 -20.38
C PHE A 136 34.42 1.30 -21.69
N VAL A 137 34.06 2.21 -22.59
CA VAL A 137 34.73 2.43 -23.88
C VAL A 137 35.79 3.53 -23.77
N LYS A 138 35.68 4.37 -22.73
CA LYS A 138 36.55 5.52 -22.43
C LYS A 138 36.77 5.60 -20.93
N ASP A 139 37.80 6.34 -20.52
CA ASP A 139 38.06 6.59 -19.10
C ASP A 139 36.96 7.50 -18.52
N VAL A 140 36.40 7.09 -17.38
CA VAL A 140 35.33 7.79 -16.67
C VAL A 140 35.77 8.07 -15.23
N PRO A 141 35.75 9.34 -14.76
CA PRO A 141 36.09 9.66 -13.38
C PRO A 141 35.05 9.07 -12.41
N SER A 142 35.36 9.12 -11.10
CA SER A 142 34.39 8.68 -10.09
C SER A 142 33.07 9.45 -10.20
N ILE A 143 31.96 8.73 -10.25
CA ILE A 143 30.59 9.27 -10.30
C ILE A 143 29.84 8.92 -9.02
N ILE A 144 28.89 9.76 -8.63
CA ILE A 144 27.98 9.44 -7.52
C ILE A 144 26.72 8.81 -8.11
N GLY A 145 26.40 7.60 -7.65
CA GLY A 145 25.22 6.85 -8.05
C GLY A 145 23.93 7.38 -7.44
N VAL A 146 22.80 6.99 -8.03
CA VAL A 146 21.46 7.20 -7.43
C VAL A 146 21.30 6.48 -6.08
N ASP A 147 22.18 5.53 -5.80
CA ASP A 147 22.34 4.85 -4.52
C ASP A 147 23.15 5.65 -3.49
N LEU A 148 23.53 6.90 -3.82
CA LEU A 148 24.40 7.78 -3.05
C LEU A 148 25.81 7.21 -2.80
N LYS A 149 26.23 6.19 -3.57
CA LYS A 149 27.57 5.62 -3.50
C LYS A 149 28.46 6.16 -4.61
N THR A 150 29.74 6.32 -4.31
CA THR A 150 30.74 6.70 -5.31
C THR A 150 31.21 5.47 -6.07
N HIS A 151 31.11 5.51 -7.40
CA HIS A 151 31.52 4.46 -8.33
C HIS A 151 32.68 4.98 -9.20
N GLY A 152 33.76 4.21 -9.33
CA GLY A 152 34.92 4.58 -10.17
C GLY A 152 36.06 5.23 -9.38
N PRO A 153 37.16 5.64 -10.05
CA PRO A 153 37.29 5.87 -11.49
C PRO A 153 37.37 4.57 -12.31
N PHE A 154 36.86 4.60 -13.53
CA PHE A 154 36.88 3.48 -14.47
C PHE A 154 37.77 3.81 -15.66
N LEU A 155 38.60 2.86 -16.06
CA LEU A 155 39.44 2.94 -17.25
C LEU A 155 38.74 2.30 -18.45
N LYS A 156 39.22 2.63 -19.64
CA LYS A 156 38.80 1.95 -20.87
C LYS A 156 38.95 0.42 -20.75
N GLU A 157 37.91 -0.29 -21.19
CA GLU A 157 37.68 -1.74 -21.09
C GLU A 157 37.33 -2.28 -19.70
N ASP A 158 37.24 -1.44 -18.65
CA ASP A 158 36.77 -1.90 -17.34
C ASP A 158 35.31 -2.36 -17.39
N ILE A 159 34.97 -3.31 -16.51
CA ILE A 159 33.61 -3.86 -16.39
C ILE A 159 33.10 -3.58 -14.97
N ALA A 160 31.94 -2.95 -14.86
CA ALA A 160 31.32 -2.67 -13.57
C ALA A 160 29.81 -2.95 -13.57
N LYS A 161 29.27 -3.26 -12.39
CA LYS A 161 27.83 -3.27 -12.13
C LYS A 161 27.41 -1.90 -11.61
N LEU A 162 26.60 -1.18 -12.37
CA LEU A 162 26.13 0.15 -12.01
C LEU A 162 24.60 0.20 -11.92
N PRO A 163 24.04 1.14 -11.14
CA PRO A 163 22.61 1.37 -11.15
C PRO A 163 22.06 1.61 -12.56
N PHE A 164 20.83 1.17 -12.88
CA PHE A 164 20.23 1.23 -14.22
C PHE A 164 20.27 2.65 -14.79
N GLU A 165 19.87 3.65 -14.02
CA GLU A 165 19.83 5.06 -14.45
C GLU A 165 21.24 5.61 -14.76
N ASN A 166 22.23 5.21 -13.96
CA ASN A 166 23.63 5.56 -14.16
C ASN A 166 24.22 4.87 -15.40
N ALA A 167 23.95 3.58 -15.56
CA ALA A 167 24.40 2.78 -16.70
C ALA A 167 23.79 3.29 -18.01
N GLU A 168 22.49 3.58 -18.03
CA GLU A 168 21.79 4.11 -19.22
C GLU A 168 22.38 5.46 -19.63
N SER A 169 22.65 6.34 -18.67
CA SER A 169 23.26 7.65 -18.94
C SER A 169 24.63 7.52 -19.60
N LEU A 170 25.48 6.61 -19.09
CA LEU A 170 26.82 6.35 -19.66
C LEU A 170 26.76 5.69 -21.04
N ILE A 171 25.76 4.83 -21.28
CA ILE A 171 25.54 4.21 -22.60
C ILE A 171 25.07 5.25 -23.61
N ARG A 172 24.12 6.12 -23.25
CA ARG A 172 23.64 7.22 -24.11
C ARG A 172 24.75 8.21 -24.46
N GLN A 173 25.69 8.43 -23.55
CA GLN A 173 26.88 9.27 -23.78
C GLN A 173 27.98 8.57 -24.58
N GLY A 174 27.82 7.27 -24.90
CA GLY A 174 28.83 6.47 -25.59
C GLY A 174 30.10 6.26 -24.76
N ALA A 175 30.01 6.37 -23.43
CA ALA A 175 31.10 6.11 -22.49
C ALA A 175 31.15 4.64 -22.05
N ALA A 176 30.03 3.92 -22.12
CA ALA A 176 29.94 2.51 -21.77
C ALA A 176 29.01 1.73 -22.72
N VAL A 177 29.14 0.40 -22.72
CA VAL A 177 28.33 -0.54 -23.51
C VAL A 177 27.80 -1.61 -22.57
N GLU A 178 26.50 -1.94 -22.67
CA GLU A 178 25.88 -3.02 -21.91
C GLU A 178 26.50 -4.38 -22.28
N ILE A 179 26.92 -5.15 -21.27
CA ILE A 179 27.26 -6.56 -21.44
C ILE A 179 26.06 -7.38 -20.99
N ARG A 180 25.40 -8.04 -21.95
CA ARG A 180 24.46 -9.10 -21.64
C ARG A 180 25.24 -10.35 -21.28
N SER A 181 25.29 -10.69 -19.99
CA SER A 181 25.80 -12.00 -19.58
C SER A 181 24.81 -13.06 -20.05
N SER A 182 25.15 -13.78 -21.11
CA SER A 182 24.55 -15.09 -21.38
C SER A 182 25.11 -16.08 -20.35
N VAL A 183 24.62 -16.00 -19.11
CA VAL A 183 24.80 -17.04 -18.11
C VAL A 183 23.41 -17.34 -17.55
N GLN A 184 22.61 -17.97 -18.39
CA GLN A 184 21.58 -18.91 -17.97
C GLN A 184 21.97 -20.23 -18.63
N ASP A 185 21.96 -21.29 -17.84
CA ASP A 185 22.21 -22.70 -18.20
C ASP A 185 23.68 -23.15 -18.23
N ASN A 186 24.21 -23.48 -17.04
CA ASN A 186 24.58 -24.86 -16.73
C ASN A 186 25.02 -25.02 -15.26
N GLU A 187 24.43 -26.05 -14.65
CA GLU A 187 24.69 -26.73 -13.35
C GLU A 187 24.28 -26.04 -12.04
#